data_AF-A0A399Z5Y7-F1
#
_entry.id   AF-A0A399Z5Y7-F1
#
_cell.length_a   1.000
_cell.length_b   1.000
_cell.length_c   1.000
_cell.angle_alpha   90.00
_cell.angle_beta   90.00
_cell.angle_gamma   90.00
#
_symmetry.space_group_name_H-M   'P 1'
#
loop_
_entity.id
_entity.type
_entity.pdbx_description
1 polymer ?
#
loop_
_entity_poly.entity_id
_entity_poly.type
_entity_poly.pdbx_seq_one_letter_code
_entity_poly.pdbx_strand_id
1 'polypeptide(L)' 'MPPDLECIYSLTEGSIYQGQMGLDQMLVMRPIPEWSRYETPIRNLYLCGAGSHPGGGVTGAPGYNAARAALG' A
#
# COMPACT_ATOMS: atom_id res chain seq x y z
N MET A 1 2.01 -12.26 -17.58
CA MET A 1 1.91 -10.79 -17.72
C MET A 1 3.24 -10.26 -18.24
N PRO A 2 3.32 -9.08 -18.90
CA PRO A 2 4.57 -8.56 -19.45
C PRO A 2 5.64 -8.31 -18.37
N PRO A 3 6.89 -8.83 -18.50
CA PRO A 3 7.93 -8.75 -17.48
C PRO A 3 8.52 -7.34 -17.30
N ASP A 4 8.30 -6.44 -18.25
CA ASP A 4 8.73 -5.04 -18.22
C ASP A 4 8.08 -4.26 -17.07
N LEU A 5 6.79 -4.51 -16.78
CA LEU A 5 6.10 -3.80 -15.70
C LEU A 5 6.69 -4.16 -14.32
N GLU A 6 7.03 -5.42 -14.11
CA GLU A 6 7.69 -5.88 -12.89
C GLU A 6 9.10 -5.32 -12.78
N CYS A 7 9.85 -5.28 -13.89
CA CYS A 7 11.21 -4.74 -13.93
C CYS A 7 11.28 -3.23 -13.71
N ILE A 8 10.40 -2.46 -14.36
CA ILE A 8 10.45 -0.99 -14.35
C ILE A 8 9.80 -0.43 -13.07
N TYR A 9 8.66 -1.00 -12.67
CA TYR A 9 7.82 -0.44 -11.60
C TYR A 9 7.80 -1.26 -10.32
N SER A 10 8.53 -2.38 -10.26
CA SER A 10 8.52 -3.30 -9.11
C SER A 10 7.10 -3.81 -8.78
N LEU A 11 6.26 -3.97 -9.80
CA LEU A 11 4.93 -4.54 -9.66
C LEU A 11 5.05 -6.06 -9.80
N THR A 12 5.21 -6.78 -8.69
CA THR A 12 5.23 -8.25 -8.70
C THR A 12 3.96 -8.79 -9.35
N GLU A 13 4.11 -9.72 -10.30
CA GLU A 13 3.02 -10.23 -11.14
C GLU A 13 2.24 -9.12 -11.90
N GLY A 14 2.84 -7.93 -11.96
CA GLY A 14 2.31 -6.61 -12.32
C GLY A 14 0.92 -6.23 -11.86
N SER A 15 0.61 -6.55 -10.60
CA SER A 15 -0.51 -5.92 -9.92
C SER A 15 -0.22 -4.44 -9.64
N ILE A 16 -1.01 -3.54 -10.26
CA ILE A 16 -0.97 -2.10 -9.96
C ILE A 16 -1.36 -1.77 -8.50
N TYR A 17 -1.97 -2.72 -7.81
CA TYR A 17 -2.35 -2.60 -6.41
C TYR A 17 -1.29 -3.14 -5.45
N GLN A 18 -0.14 -3.63 -5.96
CA GLN A 18 0.93 -4.25 -5.16
C GLN A 18 0.39 -5.39 -4.28
N GLY A 19 -0.41 -6.25 -4.89
CA GLY A 19 -1.06 -7.40 -4.23
C GLY A 19 -2.44 -7.68 -4.83
N GLN A 20 -3.07 -8.77 -4.41
CA GLN A 20 -4.42 -9.10 -4.85
C GLN A 20 -5.47 -8.24 -4.15
N MET A 21 -6.63 -8.05 -4.79
CA MET A 21 -7.81 -7.41 -4.19
C MET A 21 -8.86 -8.48 -3.84
N GLY A 22 -8.48 -9.43 -2.98
CA GLY A 22 -9.40 -10.36 -2.35
C GLY A 22 -10.10 -9.70 -1.15
N LEU A 23 -11.20 -10.29 -0.67
CA LEU A 23 -11.95 -9.75 0.48
C LEU A 23 -11.09 -9.60 1.74
N ASP A 24 -10.12 -10.51 1.90
CA ASP A 24 -9.11 -10.57 2.96
C ASP A 24 -7.94 -9.59 2.76
N GLN A 25 -7.87 -8.94 1.60
CA GLN A 25 -6.84 -7.98 1.23
C GLN A 25 -7.48 -6.69 0.68
N MET A 26 -8.66 -6.33 1.19
CA MET A 26 -9.36 -5.09 0.84
C MET A 26 -9.34 -4.10 2.00
N LEU A 27 -9.25 -2.81 1.66
CA LEU A 27 -9.36 -1.70 2.60
C LEU A 27 -8.42 -1.86 3.80
N VAL A 28 -8.97 -1.91 5.02
CA VAL A 28 -8.20 -1.95 6.27
C VAL A 28 -7.42 -3.26 6.43
N MET A 29 -7.78 -4.30 5.68
CA MET A 29 -7.07 -5.58 5.69
C MET A 29 -5.75 -5.52 4.91
N ARG A 30 -5.36 -4.36 4.36
CA ARG A 30 -4.13 -4.17 3.59
C ARG A 30 -3.03 -3.47 4.38
N PRO A 31 -1.80 -4.05 4.47
CA PRO A 31 -1.45 -5.45 4.19
C PRO A 31 -1.95 -6.39 5.29
N ILE A 32 -2.05 -5.85 6.51
CA ILE A 32 -2.68 -6.44 7.68
C ILE A 32 -3.38 -5.33 8.48
N PRO A 33 -4.44 -5.64 9.26
CA PRO A 33 -5.23 -4.64 10.01
C PRO A 33 -4.42 -3.73 10.92
N GLU A 34 -3.37 -4.27 11.53
CA GLU A 34 -2.51 -3.58 12.50
C GLU A 34 -1.80 -2.37 11.88
N TRP A 35 -1.54 -2.40 10.58
CA TRP A 35 -0.80 -1.34 9.86
C TRP A 35 -1.74 -0.40 9.09
N SER A 36 -3.05 -0.55 9.24
CA SER A 36 -4.06 0.31 8.59
C SER A 36 -3.97 1.79 9.01
N ARG A 37 -3.28 2.08 10.11
CA ARG A 37 -2.95 3.44 10.58
C ARG A 37 -1.62 3.97 10.05
N TYR A 38 -1.01 3.28 9.09
CA TYR A 38 0.22 3.69 8.41
C TYR A 38 1.49 3.67 9.29
N GLU A 39 1.38 3.34 10.57
CA GLU A 39 2.51 3.09 11.47
C GLU A 39 2.92 1.61 11.41
N THR A 40 4.22 1.36 11.43
CA THR A 40 4.77 0.00 11.55
C THR A 40 5.34 -0.24 12.95
N PRO A 41 5.61 -1.50 13.34
CA PRO A 41 6.32 -1.79 14.59
C PRO A 41 7.75 -1.23 14.65
N ILE A 42 8.30 -0.82 13.50
CA ILE A 42 9.61 -0.18 13.42
C ILE A 42 9.40 1.32 13.60
N ARG A 43 10.07 1.88 14.61
CA ARG A 43 10.00 3.30 14.94
C ARG A 43 10.37 4.16 13.72
N ASN A 44 9.56 5.18 13.45
CA ASN A 44 9.73 6.14 12.36
C ASN A 44 9.71 5.49 10.96
N LEU A 45 9.15 4.29 10.82
CA LEU A 45 8.86 3.67 9.53
C LEU A 45 7.35 3.65 9.32
N TYR A 46 6.92 4.30 8.24
CA TYR A 46 5.52 4.44 7.89
C TYR A 46 5.23 3.73 6.58
N LEU A 47 4.05 3.15 6.49
CA LEU A 47 3.59 2.42 5.33
C LEU A 47 2.81 3.36 4.39
N CYS A 48 3.09 3.30 3.09
CA CYS A 48 2.35 4.05 2.08
C CYS A 48 2.30 3.29 0.74
N GLY A 49 1.54 3.82 -0.21
CA GLY A 49 1.46 3.29 -1.57
C GLY A 49 0.24 2.41 -1.83
N ALA A 50 0.22 1.78 -3.00
CA ALA A 50 -0.95 1.06 -3.51
C ALA A 50 -1.32 -0.20 -2.72
N GLY A 51 -0.32 -0.79 -2.06
CA GLY A 51 -0.47 -1.93 -1.16
C GLY A 51 -1.07 -1.59 0.21
N SER A 52 -1.27 -0.32 0.54
CA SER A 52 -1.78 0.11 1.86
C SER A 52 -3.25 0.46 1.84
N HIS A 53 -3.91 0.45 3.00
CA HIS A 53 -5.23 1.07 3.17
C HIS A 53 -5.24 2.51 2.62
N PRO A 54 -6.32 3.01 1.98
CA PRO A 54 -7.54 2.30 1.55
C PRO A 54 -7.40 1.52 0.25
N GLY A 55 -6.23 1.55 -0.39
CA GLY A 55 -5.95 0.96 -1.68
C GLY A 55 -5.29 1.99 -2.62
N GLY A 56 -4.57 1.48 -3.61
CA GLY A 56 -3.94 2.30 -4.65
C GLY A 56 -4.88 2.90 -5.68
N GLY A 57 -4.32 3.75 -6.53
CA GLY A 57 -5.03 4.45 -7.61
C GLY A 57 -4.61 5.92 -7.72
N VAL A 58 -5.29 6.67 -8.58
CA VAL A 58 -4.98 8.09 -8.87
C VAL A 58 -5.33 9.02 -7.70
N THR A 59 -6.05 8.54 -6.68
CA THR A 59 -6.52 9.36 -5.55
C THR A 59 -5.41 9.85 -4.64
N GLY A 60 -4.28 9.14 -4.56
CA GLY A 60 -3.17 9.46 -3.64
C GLY A 60 -3.49 9.30 -2.15
N ALA A 61 -4.68 8.76 -1.80
CA ALA A 61 -5.15 8.61 -0.42
C ALA A 61 -4.16 7.92 0.54
N PRO A 62 -3.53 6.77 0.20
CA PRO A 62 -2.60 6.12 1.12
C PRO A 62 -1.36 6.98 1.41
N GLY A 63 -0.86 7.72 0.42
CA GLY A 63 0.28 8.64 0.61
C GLY A 63 -0.07 9.82 1.51
N TYR A 64 -1.25 10.43 1.29
CA TYR A 64 -1.74 11.53 2.13
C TYR A 64 -1.89 11.10 3.60
N ASN A 65 -2.48 9.93 3.84
CA ASN A 65 -2.69 9.45 5.20
C ASN A 65 -1.37 9.05 5.89
N ALA A 66 -0.45 8.40 5.18
CA ALA A 66 0.87 8.09 5.69
C ALA A 66 1.65 9.35 6.08
N ALA A 67 1.60 10.40 5.24
CA ALA A 67 2.24 11.68 5.56
C ALA A 67 1.64 12.32 6.82
N ARG A 68 0.32 12.22 7.01
CA ARG A 68 -0.33 12.68 8.25
C ARG A 68 0.08 11.89 9.48
N ALA A 69 0.30 10.57 9.35
CA ALA A 69 0.81 9.74 10.44
C ALA A 69 2.28 10.07 10.77
N ALA A 70 3.07 10.44 9.75
CA ALA A 70 4.49 10.78 9.93
C ALA A 70 4.74 12.19 10.47
N LEU A 71 3.86 13.15 10.16
CA LEU A 71 4.00 14.56 10.53
C LEU A 71 3.11 14.99 11.71
N GLY A 72 2.28 14.08 12.21
CA GLY A 72 1.34 14.31 13.31
C GLY A 72 2.01 14.34 14.68
#